data_AF-A0A143Y680-F1
#
_entry.id   AF-A0A143Y680-F1
#
_cell.length_a   1.000
_cell.length_b   1.000
_cell.length_c   1.000
_cell.angle_alpha   90.00
_cell.angle_beta   90.00
_cell.angle_gamma   90.00
#
_symmetry.space_group_name_H-M   'P 1'
#
loop_
_entity.id
_entity.type
_entity.pdbx_description
1 polymer ?
#
loop_
_entity_poly.entity_id
_entity_poly.type
_entity_poly.pdbx_seq_one_letter_code
_entity_poly.pdbx_strand_id
1 'polypeptide(L)'
;MRYSQIALEDSEEKEDGLYLPFPKSAVLFLRRTAHTTEKMQIYIEQNGREFCMEIPIVHIIDYTMEELFRKKLLILLPFHLFRYESLFPKMEEDERERQALRDAFCHMRRQLEELNQQGSITEYVCRTILDLSRKVADNLCIKYEKVREEVLEVLGGEILEYEAKTILNQGIEEGWTKGRTEAYVDLVRDGLLSLQEAAARIPMEEAELERLLNLEKKGQCEDKEG
;
A
#
# COMPACT_ATOMS: atom_id res chain seq x y z
N MET A 1 -18.89 0.72 -8.71
CA MET A 1 -18.87 -0.75 -8.47
C MET A 1 -17.52 -1.33 -8.87
N ARG A 2 -16.51 -1.35 -7.99
CA ARG A 2 -15.17 -1.91 -8.32
C ARG A 2 -14.94 -3.35 -7.84
N TYR A 3 -15.78 -3.86 -6.93
CA TYR A 3 -15.63 -5.21 -6.37
C TYR A 3 -15.96 -6.34 -7.36
N SER A 4 -16.74 -6.07 -8.42
CA SER A 4 -17.16 -7.09 -9.39
C SER A 4 -16.04 -7.53 -10.34
N GLN A 5 -15.06 -6.66 -10.64
CA GLN A 5 -13.99 -6.99 -11.59
C GLN A 5 -12.93 -7.93 -10.99
N ILE A 6 -12.54 -7.71 -9.73
CA ILE A 6 -11.53 -8.54 -9.05
C ILE A 6 -12.05 -9.98 -8.86
N ALA A 7 -13.34 -10.14 -8.57
CA ALA A 7 -13.94 -11.46 -8.39
C ALA A 7 -14.01 -12.27 -9.70
N LEU A 8 -14.11 -11.59 -10.85
CA LEU A 8 -14.18 -12.24 -12.17
C LEU A 8 -12.82 -12.75 -12.66
N GLU A 9 -11.71 -12.12 -12.26
CA GLU A 9 -10.36 -12.52 -12.69
C GLU A 9 -9.96 -13.92 -12.21
N ASP A 10 -10.36 -14.29 -11.00
CA ASP A 10 -10.12 -15.62 -10.41
C ASP A 10 -11.32 -16.57 -10.56
N SER A 11 -12.29 -16.20 -11.40
CA SER A 11 -13.51 -16.97 -11.58
C SER A 11 -13.34 -18.13 -12.56
N GLU A 12 -13.96 -19.26 -12.27
CA GLU A 12 -14.01 -20.42 -13.17
C GLU A 12 -15.46 -20.61 -13.65
N GLU A 13 -15.67 -20.65 -14.97
CA GLU A 13 -16.95 -21.10 -15.52
C GLU A 13 -17.13 -22.61 -15.27
N LYS A 14 -18.27 -22.97 -14.70
CA LYS A 14 -18.74 -24.36 -14.54
C LYS A 14 -20.00 -24.55 -15.39
N GLU A 15 -20.36 -25.80 -15.70
CA GLU A 15 -21.47 -26.14 -16.61
C GLU A 15 -22.78 -25.38 -16.33
N ASP A 16 -23.11 -25.14 -15.05
CA ASP A 16 -24.36 -24.49 -14.62
C ASP A 16 -24.14 -23.15 -13.87
N GLY A 17 -22.96 -22.54 -13.95
CA GLY A 17 -22.75 -21.24 -13.29
C GLY A 17 -21.30 -20.81 -13.12
N LEU A 18 -21.12 -19.72 -12.39
CA LEU A 18 -19.81 -19.11 -12.16
C LEU A 18 -19.28 -19.47 -10.76
N TYR A 19 -18.09 -20.05 -10.69
CA TYR A 19 -17.37 -20.27 -9.45
C TYR A 19 -16.51 -19.05 -9.12
N LEU A 20 -16.75 -18.44 -7.96
CA LEU A 20 -16.05 -17.27 -7.47
C LEU A 20 -15.32 -17.63 -6.16
N PRO A 21 -13.98 -17.78 -6.15
CA PRO A 21 -13.25 -18.02 -4.91
C PRO A 21 -13.30 -16.79 -4.02
N PHE A 22 -13.65 -16.98 -2.75
CA PHE A 22 -13.65 -15.87 -1.80
C PHE A 22 -12.21 -15.50 -1.39
N PRO A 23 -11.86 -14.21 -1.31
CA PRO A 23 -10.51 -13.78 -0.95
C PRO A 23 -10.07 -14.32 0.41
N LYS A 24 -8.83 -14.84 0.48
CA LYS A 24 -8.21 -15.22 1.76
C LYS A 24 -8.04 -13.97 2.60
N SER A 25 -8.75 -13.94 3.73
CA SER A 25 -8.82 -12.79 4.63
C SER A 25 -8.15 -13.10 5.97
N ALA A 26 -7.64 -12.09 6.64
CA ALA A 26 -7.10 -12.17 7.99
C ALA A 26 -7.40 -10.86 8.74
N VAL A 27 -7.54 -10.92 10.05
CA VAL A 27 -7.59 -9.73 10.91
C VAL A 27 -6.20 -9.46 11.47
N LEU A 28 -5.69 -8.26 11.24
CA LEU A 28 -4.40 -7.82 11.76
C LEU A 28 -4.60 -6.93 12.98
N PHE A 29 -4.00 -7.30 14.11
CA PHE A 29 -3.90 -6.45 15.29
C PHE A 29 -2.48 -5.91 15.47
N LEU A 30 -2.39 -4.67 15.98
CA LEU A 30 -1.09 -4.07 16.30
C LEU A 30 -0.54 -4.54 17.66
N ARG A 31 -1.41 -5.06 18.54
CA ARG A 31 -1.06 -5.48 19.91
C ARG A 31 -1.72 -6.81 20.21
N ARG A 32 -1.14 -7.56 21.14
CA ARG A 32 -1.78 -8.72 21.74
C ARG A 32 -2.66 -8.28 22.91
N THR A 33 -3.88 -8.81 22.99
CA THR A 33 -4.76 -8.65 24.15
C THR A 33 -4.80 -9.94 24.97
N ALA A 34 -5.19 -9.86 26.24
CA ALA A 34 -5.26 -11.04 27.12
C ALA A 34 -6.26 -12.12 26.66
N HIS A 35 -7.21 -11.76 25.77
CA HIS A 35 -8.27 -12.64 25.28
C HIS A 35 -8.12 -12.99 23.80
N THR A 36 -6.91 -12.89 23.23
CA THR A 36 -6.77 -13.02 21.78
C THR A 36 -6.83 -14.48 21.34
N THR A 37 -7.96 -14.85 20.72
CA THR A 37 -8.11 -16.10 19.98
C THR A 37 -7.26 -16.07 18.70
N GLU A 38 -6.79 -17.22 18.23
CA GLU A 38 -6.03 -17.33 16.97
C GLU A 38 -6.91 -17.10 15.73
N LYS A 39 -8.23 -17.13 15.91
CA LYS A 39 -9.21 -17.08 14.84
C LYS A 39 -10.45 -16.28 15.26
N MET A 40 -11.05 -15.60 14.31
CA MET A 40 -12.29 -14.83 14.47
C MET A 40 -13.39 -15.45 13.60
N GLN A 41 -14.60 -15.57 14.15
CA GLN A 41 -15.78 -15.90 13.36
C GLN A 41 -16.36 -14.62 12.78
N ILE A 42 -16.51 -14.59 11.45
CA ILE A 42 -17.26 -13.56 10.74
C ILE A 42 -18.58 -14.17 10.28
N TYR A 43 -19.68 -13.49 10.63
CA TYR A 43 -21.02 -13.81 10.17
C TYR A 43 -21.39 -12.82 9.07
N ILE A 44 -21.79 -13.34 7.91
CA ILE A 44 -22.18 -12.57 6.72
C ILE A 44 -23.63 -12.90 6.41
N GLU A 45 -24.49 -11.89 6.37
CA GLU A 45 -25.86 -12.06 5.90
C GLU A 45 -25.95 -11.70 4.40
N GLN A 46 -26.51 -12.60 3.60
CA GLN A 46 -26.82 -12.35 2.20
C GLN A 46 -28.17 -12.97 1.83
N ASN A 47 -29.09 -12.16 1.32
CA ASN A 47 -30.45 -12.57 0.94
C ASN A 47 -31.19 -13.32 2.06
N GLY A 48 -31.06 -12.87 3.31
CA GLY A 48 -31.67 -13.51 4.49
C GLY A 48 -31.05 -14.85 4.88
N ARG A 49 -29.90 -15.24 4.30
CA ARG A 49 -29.10 -16.40 4.71
C ARG A 49 -27.84 -15.93 5.40
N GLU A 50 -27.52 -16.56 6.53
CA GLU A 50 -26.28 -16.31 7.26
C GLU A 50 -25.20 -17.32 6.84
N PHE A 51 -23.99 -16.81 6.61
CA PHE A 51 -22.79 -17.57 6.36
C PHE A 51 -21.79 -17.26 7.46
N CYS A 52 -21.26 -18.30 8.12
CA CYS A 52 -20.19 -18.15 9.10
C CYS A 52 -18.87 -18.61 8.49
N MET A 53 -17.83 -17.80 8.65
CA MET A 53 -16.48 -18.12 8.22
C MET A 53 -15.46 -17.84 9.31
N GLU A 54 -14.51 -18.74 9.43
CA GLU A 54 -13.40 -18.62 10.37
C GLU A 54 -12.21 -17.97 9.65
N ILE A 55 -11.75 -16.83 10.17
CA ILE A 55 -10.59 -16.12 9.64
C ILE A 55 -9.45 -16.05 10.67
N PRO A 56 -8.18 -16.18 10.24
CA PRO A 56 -7.04 -16.07 11.13
C PRO A 56 -6.88 -14.65 11.68
N ILE A 57 -6.48 -14.58 12.95
CA ILE A 57 -5.99 -13.36 13.58
C ILE A 57 -4.45 -13.39 13.57
N VAL A 58 -3.83 -12.31 13.09
CA VAL A 58 -2.39 -12.11 13.09
C VAL A 58 -2.02 -10.84 13.86
N HIS A 59 -0.84 -10.81 14.47
CA HIS A 59 -0.35 -9.62 15.18
C HIS A 59 0.91 -9.07 14.55
N ILE A 60 1.03 -7.75 14.44
CA ILE A 60 2.25 -7.13 13.91
C ILE A 60 3.48 -7.47 14.77
N ILE A 61 3.30 -7.61 16.08
CA ILE A 61 4.38 -7.88 17.03
C ILE A 61 5.02 -9.27 16.82
N ASP A 62 4.31 -10.17 16.14
CA ASP A 62 4.81 -11.51 15.84
C ASP A 62 5.79 -11.49 14.64
N TYR A 63 5.79 -10.42 13.83
CA TYR A 63 6.65 -10.29 12.65
C TYR A 63 7.95 -9.59 12.98
N THR A 64 9.07 -10.13 12.50
CA THR A 64 10.34 -9.38 12.47
C THR A 64 10.36 -8.40 11.31
N MET A 65 11.23 -7.41 11.38
CA MET A 65 11.42 -6.45 10.31
C MET A 65 11.79 -7.13 8.98
N GLU A 66 12.69 -8.12 9.03
CA GLU A 66 13.11 -8.90 7.86
C GLU A 66 11.93 -9.67 7.25
N GLU A 67 11.02 -10.19 8.08
CA GLU A 67 9.82 -10.87 7.59
C GLU A 67 8.87 -9.91 6.88
N LEU A 68 8.73 -8.68 7.38
CA LEU A 68 7.93 -7.63 6.73
C LEU A 68 8.50 -7.28 5.36
N PHE A 69 9.81 -7.10 5.23
CA PHE A 69 10.45 -6.86 3.93
C PHE A 69 10.31 -8.06 2.99
N ARG A 70 10.63 -9.28 3.47
CA ARG A 70 10.52 -10.52 2.67
C ARG A 70 9.11 -10.76 2.14
N LYS A 71 8.08 -10.49 2.95
CA LYS A 71 6.67 -10.63 2.57
C LYS A 71 6.12 -9.43 1.81
N LYS A 72 6.95 -8.41 1.52
CA LYS A 72 6.57 -7.13 0.89
C LYS A 72 5.45 -6.40 1.64
N LEU A 73 5.39 -6.54 2.96
CA LEU A 73 4.42 -5.89 3.85
C LEU A 73 4.91 -4.51 4.31
N LEU A 74 5.44 -3.71 3.38
CA LEU A 74 6.11 -2.44 3.68
C LEU A 74 5.19 -1.45 4.40
N ILE A 75 3.88 -1.48 4.09
CA ILE A 75 2.85 -0.67 4.74
C ILE A 75 2.74 -0.92 6.25
N LEU A 76 3.24 -2.05 6.74
CA LEU A 76 3.21 -2.42 8.15
C LEU A 76 4.47 -2.00 8.93
N LEU A 77 5.55 -1.58 8.24
CA LEU A 77 6.79 -1.13 8.87
C LEU A 77 6.59 0.00 9.90
N PRO A 78 5.71 1.01 9.67
CA PRO A 78 5.45 2.04 10.67
C PRO A 78 4.98 1.49 12.03
N PHE A 79 4.31 0.34 12.01
CA PHE A 79 3.74 -0.29 13.19
C PHE A 79 4.66 -1.34 13.81
N HIS A 80 5.83 -1.62 13.23
CA HIS A 80 6.78 -2.56 13.84
C HIS A 80 7.28 -2.07 15.21
N LEU A 81 7.22 -0.76 15.48
CA LEU A 81 7.56 -0.18 16.77
C LEU A 81 6.72 -0.73 17.94
N PHE A 82 5.47 -1.17 17.69
CA PHE A 82 4.61 -1.79 18.71
C PHE A 82 5.22 -3.06 19.32
N ARG A 83 6.12 -3.74 18.60
CA ARG A 83 6.84 -4.91 19.12
C ARG A 83 7.68 -4.58 20.35
N TYR A 84 8.18 -3.34 20.43
CA TYR A 84 9.05 -2.88 21.51
C TYR A 84 8.29 -2.14 22.62
N GLU A 85 6.97 -1.93 22.48
CA GLU A 85 6.18 -1.09 23.38
C GLU A 85 6.30 -1.52 24.85
N SER A 86 6.27 -2.84 25.11
CA SER A 86 6.43 -3.37 26.47
C SER A 86 7.84 -3.20 27.06
N LEU A 87 8.84 -2.96 26.20
CA LEU A 87 10.25 -2.78 26.57
C LEU A 87 10.64 -1.31 26.77
N PHE A 88 9.78 -0.36 26.36
CA PHE A 88 10.07 1.07 26.46
C PHE A 88 10.49 1.55 27.86
N PRO A 89 9.86 1.12 28.98
CA PRO A 89 10.32 1.51 30.30
C PRO A 89 11.80 1.14 30.55
N LYS A 90 12.21 -0.06 30.12
CA LYS A 90 13.59 -0.54 30.26
C LYS A 90 14.53 0.24 29.33
N MET A 91 14.11 0.43 28.09
CA MET A 91 14.89 1.20 27.10
C MET A 91 15.08 2.65 27.58
N GLU A 92 14.10 3.28 28.21
CA GLU A 92 14.25 4.65 28.72
C GLU A 92 15.40 4.80 29.74
N GLU A 93 15.73 3.72 30.46
CA GLU A 93 16.81 3.68 31.45
C GLU A 93 18.12 3.13 30.88
N ASP A 94 18.07 2.12 29.99
CA ASP A 94 19.23 1.40 29.47
C ASP A 94 19.64 1.84 28.06
N GLU A 95 20.81 2.49 27.96
CA GLU A 95 21.38 2.96 26.70
C GLU A 95 21.67 1.84 25.69
N ARG A 96 22.06 0.65 26.15
CA ARG A 96 22.36 -0.47 25.25
C ARG A 96 21.10 -0.98 24.56
N GLU A 97 20.00 -1.03 25.30
CA GLU A 97 18.69 -1.43 24.75
C GLU A 97 18.14 -0.37 23.79
N ARG A 98 18.35 0.93 24.07
CA ARG A 98 18.01 2.00 23.11
C ARG A 98 18.85 1.92 21.85
N GLN A 99 20.16 1.67 21.98
CA GLN A 99 21.04 1.55 20.83
C GLN A 99 20.62 0.38 19.93
N ALA A 100 20.19 -0.75 20.50
CA ALA A 100 19.65 -1.86 19.73
C ALA A 100 18.37 -1.50 18.95
N LEU A 101 17.47 -0.70 19.56
CA LEU A 101 16.29 -0.17 18.87
C LEU A 101 16.70 0.75 17.71
N ARG A 102 17.61 1.68 17.97
CA ARG A 102 18.16 2.61 16.97
C ARG A 102 18.76 1.85 15.79
N ASP A 103 19.57 0.82 16.05
CA ASP A 103 20.19 0.00 15.01
C ASP A 103 19.15 -0.73 14.14
N ALA A 104 18.07 -1.24 14.74
CA ALA A 104 16.97 -1.84 14.01
C ALA A 104 16.28 -0.84 13.05
N PHE A 105 16.01 0.38 13.51
CA PHE A 105 15.40 1.41 12.65
C PHE A 105 16.39 1.95 11.60
N CYS A 106 17.69 2.01 11.90
CA CYS A 106 18.74 2.34 10.92
C CYS A 106 18.76 1.31 9.80
N HIS A 107 18.65 0.03 10.16
CA HIS A 107 18.55 -1.06 9.21
C HIS A 107 17.29 -0.95 8.34
N MET A 108 16.14 -0.64 8.95
CA MET A 108 14.88 -0.39 8.23
C MET A 108 15.04 0.69 7.16
N ARG A 109 15.60 1.84 7.55
CA ARG A 109 15.77 2.98 6.65
C ARG A 109 16.65 2.61 5.46
N ARG A 110 17.80 1.97 5.73
CA ARG A 110 18.72 1.52 4.68
C ARG A 110 18.04 0.56 3.70
N GLN A 111 17.26 -0.41 4.19
CA GLN A 111 16.55 -1.33 3.29
C GLN A 111 15.50 -0.61 2.43
N LEU A 112 14.80 0.40 2.96
CA LEU A 112 13.87 1.21 2.17
C LEU A 112 14.60 2.04 1.11
N GLU A 113 15.72 2.66 1.46
CA GLU A 113 16.58 3.41 0.53
C GLU A 113 17.12 2.49 -0.58
N GLU A 114 17.54 1.27 -0.25
CA GLU A 114 17.99 0.27 -1.23
C GLU A 114 16.86 -0.14 -2.19
N LEU A 115 15.64 -0.37 -1.68
CA LEU A 115 14.48 -0.68 -2.52
C LEU A 115 14.13 0.48 -3.47
N ASN A 116 14.29 1.73 -3.00
CA ASN A 116 14.09 2.91 -3.82
C ASN A 116 15.16 3.04 -4.92
N GLN A 117 16.44 2.84 -4.57
CA GLN A 117 17.55 2.85 -5.53
C GLN A 117 17.40 1.75 -6.61
N GLN A 118 16.81 0.61 -6.25
CA GLN A 118 16.52 -0.49 -7.17
C GLN A 118 15.25 -0.25 -8.02
N GLY A 119 14.50 0.83 -7.78
CA GLY A 119 13.22 1.12 -8.45
C GLY A 119 12.08 0.20 -8.02
N SER A 120 12.23 -0.56 -6.92
CA SER A 120 11.17 -1.43 -6.39
C SER A 120 10.07 -0.65 -5.67
N ILE A 121 10.41 0.53 -5.14
CA ILE A 121 9.48 1.51 -4.59
C ILE A 121 9.86 2.89 -5.09
N THR A 122 8.92 3.83 -5.12
CA THR A 122 9.21 5.23 -5.42
C THR A 122 9.75 5.97 -4.20
N GLU A 123 10.41 7.10 -4.45
CA GLU A 123 10.81 8.06 -3.41
C GLU A 123 9.62 8.43 -2.52
N TYR A 124 8.46 8.67 -3.14
CA TYR A 124 7.21 8.97 -2.42
C TYR A 124 6.81 7.87 -1.44
N VAL A 125 6.86 6.59 -1.85
CA VAL A 125 6.53 5.45 -0.98
C VAL A 125 7.53 5.32 0.15
N CYS A 126 8.84 5.42 -0.15
CA CYS A 126 9.91 5.39 0.85
C CYS A 126 9.67 6.46 1.92
N ARG A 127 9.51 7.73 1.50
CA ARG A 127 9.25 8.87 2.38
C ARG A 127 7.98 8.69 3.22
N THR A 128 6.90 8.23 2.58
CA THR A 128 5.62 8.02 3.27
C THR A 128 5.76 7.01 4.41
N ILE A 129 6.50 5.92 4.20
CA ILE A 129 6.73 4.91 5.25
C ILE A 129 7.55 5.52 6.40
N LEU A 130 8.61 6.27 6.11
CA LEU A 130 9.43 6.92 7.14
C LEU A 130 8.64 7.98 7.93
N ASP A 131 7.80 8.78 7.26
CA ASP A 131 6.95 9.79 7.89
C ASP A 131 5.84 9.19 8.75
N LEU A 132 5.22 8.11 8.28
CA LEU A 132 4.25 7.37 9.09
C LEU A 132 4.93 6.74 10.31
N SER A 133 6.14 6.17 10.14
CA SER A 133 6.92 5.62 11.24
C SER A 133 7.24 6.70 12.28
N ARG A 134 7.56 7.92 11.83
CA ARG A 134 7.80 9.08 12.70
C ARG A 134 6.56 9.42 13.52
N LYS A 135 5.40 9.53 12.86
CA LYS A 135 4.12 9.82 13.53
C LYS A 135 3.74 8.73 14.53
N VAL A 136 3.99 7.46 14.22
CA VAL A 136 3.75 6.37 15.16
C VAL A 136 4.68 6.51 16.37
N ALA A 137 5.97 6.79 16.16
CA ALA A 137 6.93 7.00 17.25
C ALA A 137 6.55 8.18 18.15
N ASP A 138 6.16 9.33 17.59
CA ASP A 138 5.73 10.51 18.36
C ASP A 138 4.54 10.21 19.28
N ASN A 139 3.59 9.42 18.80
CA ASN A 139 2.40 9.08 19.59
C ASN A 139 2.67 7.95 20.58
N LEU A 140 3.38 6.90 20.16
CA LEU A 140 3.58 5.69 20.97
C LEU A 140 4.60 5.92 22.09
N CYS A 141 5.62 6.73 21.85
CA CYS A 141 6.71 7.00 22.78
C CYS A 141 6.51 8.31 23.58
N ILE A 142 5.29 8.85 23.67
CA ILE A 142 5.02 10.15 24.30
C ILE A 142 5.51 10.27 25.76
N LYS A 143 5.64 9.14 26.47
CA LYS A 143 6.14 9.07 27.85
C LYS A 143 7.62 8.65 27.97
N TYR A 144 8.27 8.36 26.86
CA TYR A 144 9.60 7.77 26.77
C TYR A 144 10.46 8.64 25.84
N GLU A 145 10.94 9.76 26.38
CA GLU A 145 11.58 10.82 25.59
C GLU A 145 12.85 10.33 24.91
N LYS A 146 13.71 9.60 25.61
CA LYS A 146 14.95 9.07 25.03
C LYS A 146 14.66 8.01 23.97
N VAL A 147 13.69 7.13 24.21
CA VAL A 147 13.27 6.15 23.19
C VAL A 147 12.74 6.86 21.94
N ARG A 148 11.95 7.92 22.13
CA ARG A 148 11.41 8.72 21.03
C ARG A 148 12.53 9.38 20.23
N GLU A 149 13.46 10.07 20.88
CA GLU A 149 14.58 10.76 20.22
C GLU A 149 15.40 9.83 19.32
N GLU A 150 15.78 8.65 19.82
CA GLU A 150 16.56 7.67 19.06
C GLU A 150 15.88 7.24 17.76
N VAL A 151 14.57 6.99 17.80
CA VAL A 151 13.80 6.61 16.61
C VAL A 151 13.63 7.82 15.67
N LEU A 152 13.36 9.01 16.22
CA LEU A 152 13.17 10.23 15.44
C LEU A 152 14.44 10.68 14.72
N GLU A 153 15.62 10.56 15.33
CA GLU A 153 16.90 10.89 14.69
C GLU A 153 17.15 10.02 13.46
N VAL A 154 16.87 8.72 13.57
CA VAL A 154 17.03 7.78 12.46
C VAL A 154 16.06 8.08 11.32
N LEU A 155 14.78 8.31 11.64
CA LEU A 155 13.75 8.70 10.67
C LEU A 155 13.87 10.17 10.24
N GLY A 156 14.82 10.89 10.84
CA GLY A 156 15.09 12.33 10.79
C GLY A 156 15.92 12.81 9.61
N GLY A 157 16.61 11.89 8.94
CA GLY A 157 17.72 12.14 7.99
C GLY A 157 17.56 13.34 7.05
N GLU A 158 18.68 14.01 6.80
CA GLU A 158 18.78 15.30 6.11
C GLU A 158 18.29 15.30 4.64
N ILE A 159 17.76 16.47 4.26
CA ILE A 159 17.45 16.97 2.90
C ILE A 159 16.06 16.59 2.31
N LEU A 160 15.01 17.11 2.98
CA LEU A 160 13.65 17.26 2.42
C LEU A 160 13.61 17.91 1.02
N GLU A 161 14.54 18.80 0.67
CA GLU A 161 14.51 19.53 -0.60
C GLU A 161 14.78 18.66 -1.83
N TYR A 162 15.73 17.72 -1.74
CA TYR A 162 16.07 16.86 -2.87
C TYR A 162 14.99 15.79 -3.08
N GLU A 163 14.48 15.23 -1.98
CA GLU A 163 13.37 14.27 -1.98
C GLU A 163 12.10 14.90 -2.57
N ALA A 164 11.73 16.12 -2.13
CA ALA A 164 10.56 16.84 -2.65
C ALA A 164 10.70 17.16 -4.16
N LYS A 165 11.91 17.51 -4.61
CA LYS A 165 12.19 17.74 -6.03
C LYS A 165 12.06 16.46 -6.85
N THR A 166 12.51 15.32 -6.34
CA THR A 166 12.34 14.02 -6.99
C THR A 166 10.87 13.66 -7.14
N ILE A 167 10.09 13.80 -6.06
CA ILE A 167 8.64 13.57 -6.09
C ILE A 167 7.94 14.51 -7.08
N LEU A 168 8.32 15.80 -7.09
CA LEU A 168 7.78 16.77 -8.03
C LEU A 168 8.09 16.38 -9.49
N ASN A 169 9.33 16.01 -9.79
CA ASN A 169 9.73 15.61 -11.14
C ASN A 169 8.99 14.35 -11.60
N GLN A 170 8.82 13.36 -10.72
CA GLN A 170 8.01 12.16 -11.00
C GLN A 170 6.55 12.54 -11.27
N GLY A 171 5.95 13.39 -10.44
CA GLY A 171 4.58 13.86 -10.64
C GLY A 171 4.41 14.64 -11.95
N ILE A 172 5.40 15.43 -12.35
CA ILE A 172 5.42 16.11 -13.65
C ILE A 172 5.46 15.09 -14.79
N GLU A 173 6.35 14.11 -14.73
CA GLU A 173 6.49 13.06 -15.76
C GLU A 173 5.23 12.20 -15.90
N GLU A 174 4.64 11.78 -14.78
CA GLU A 174 3.36 11.07 -14.73
C GLU A 174 2.24 11.94 -15.31
N GLY A 175 2.17 13.21 -14.93
CA GLY A 175 1.19 14.17 -15.44
C GLY A 175 1.30 14.39 -16.96
N TRP A 176 2.53 14.52 -17.49
CA TRP A 176 2.78 14.59 -18.92
C TRP A 176 2.35 13.33 -19.65
N THR A 177 2.70 12.16 -19.11
CA THR A 177 2.35 10.87 -19.71
C THR A 177 0.84 10.68 -19.74
N LYS A 178 0.15 10.99 -18.63
CA LYS A 178 -1.31 10.92 -18.54
C LYS A 178 -1.99 11.91 -19.48
N GLY A 179 -1.59 13.19 -19.45
CA GLY A 179 -2.19 14.21 -20.33
C GLY A 179 -1.93 13.94 -21.82
N ARG A 180 -0.76 13.40 -22.17
CA ARG A 180 -0.49 12.95 -23.54
C ARG A 180 -1.40 11.78 -23.93
N THR A 181 -1.57 10.80 -23.05
CA THR A 181 -2.46 9.65 -23.28
C THR A 181 -3.90 10.10 -23.47
N GLU A 182 -4.42 10.96 -22.57
CA GLU A 182 -5.76 11.54 -22.67
C GLU A 182 -5.95 12.29 -23.99
N ALA A 183 -4.98 13.12 -24.40
CA ALA A 183 -5.05 13.83 -25.67
C ALA A 183 -5.12 12.89 -26.89
N TYR A 184 -4.34 11.80 -26.91
CA TYR A 184 -4.41 10.82 -28.00
C TYR A 184 -5.70 10.02 -27.99
N VAL A 185 -6.25 9.70 -26.80
CA VAL A 185 -7.57 9.09 -26.65
C VAL A 185 -8.65 10.01 -27.26
N ASP A 186 -8.62 11.29 -26.95
CA ASP A 186 -9.57 12.27 -27.49
C ASP A 186 -9.44 12.43 -29.02
N LEU A 187 -8.21 12.46 -29.55
CA LEU A 187 -8.00 12.52 -31.00
C LEU A 187 -8.54 11.29 -31.75
N VAL A 188 -8.42 10.09 -31.16
CA VAL A 188 -9.01 8.86 -31.72
C VAL A 188 -10.53 8.91 -31.64
N ARG A 189 -11.08 9.40 -30.52
CA ARG A 189 -12.53 9.59 -30.33
C ARG A 189 -13.12 10.54 -31.35
N ASP A 190 -12.44 11.66 -31.60
CA ASP A 190 -12.88 12.67 -32.57
C ASP A 190 -12.69 12.23 -34.03
N GLY A 191 -12.15 11.02 -34.24
CA GLY A 191 -11.88 10.45 -35.57
C GLY A 191 -10.75 11.16 -36.32
N LEU A 192 -9.94 11.96 -35.61
CA LEU A 192 -8.81 12.70 -36.16
C LEU A 192 -7.55 11.84 -36.29
N LEU A 193 -7.48 10.72 -35.57
CA LEU A 193 -6.39 9.76 -35.60
C LEU A 193 -6.92 8.33 -35.53
N SER A 194 -6.21 7.37 -36.16
CA SER A 194 -6.52 5.95 -35.95
C SER A 194 -5.95 5.42 -34.63
N LEU A 195 -6.54 4.34 -34.12
CA LEU A 195 -6.10 3.68 -32.89
C LEU A 195 -4.62 3.25 -32.96
N GLN A 196 -4.20 2.69 -34.09
CA GLN A 196 -2.80 2.32 -34.35
C GLN A 196 -1.86 3.53 -34.31
N GLU A 197 -2.25 4.63 -34.95
CA GLU A 197 -1.45 5.85 -34.99
C GLU A 197 -1.30 6.49 -33.60
N ALA A 198 -2.31 6.36 -32.75
CA ALA A 198 -2.28 6.86 -31.39
C ALA A 198 -1.40 5.97 -30.52
N ALA A 199 -1.63 4.66 -30.54
CA ALA A 199 -0.84 3.67 -29.78
C ALA A 199 0.65 3.74 -30.11
N ALA A 200 1.04 3.97 -31.37
CA ALA A 200 2.44 4.13 -31.75
C ALA A 200 3.14 5.38 -31.17
N ARG A 201 2.38 6.36 -30.65
CA ARG A 201 2.90 7.65 -30.17
C ARG A 201 2.85 7.80 -28.65
N ILE A 202 2.31 6.82 -27.95
CA ILE A 202 2.26 6.74 -26.49
C ILE A 202 2.85 5.40 -26.03
N PRO A 203 3.39 5.30 -24.81
CA PRO A 203 3.91 4.05 -24.27
C PRO A 203 2.77 3.14 -23.80
N MET A 204 1.84 2.81 -24.70
CA MET A 204 0.63 2.04 -24.43
C MET A 204 0.27 1.19 -25.63
N GLU A 205 -0.02 -0.08 -25.39
CA GLU A 205 -0.41 -1.04 -26.43
C GLU A 205 -1.80 -0.72 -26.99
N GLU A 206 -2.03 -1.06 -28.26
CA GLU A 206 -3.29 -0.78 -28.96
C GLU A 206 -4.50 -1.37 -28.23
N ALA A 207 -4.37 -2.59 -27.69
CA ALA A 207 -5.41 -3.27 -26.92
C ALA A 207 -5.73 -2.56 -25.59
N GLU A 208 -4.76 -1.90 -24.97
CA GLU A 208 -4.96 -1.15 -23.73
C GLU A 208 -5.63 0.20 -24.02
N LEU A 209 -5.24 0.86 -25.11
CA LEU A 209 -5.88 2.07 -25.60
C LEU A 209 -7.36 1.83 -25.99
N GLU A 210 -7.64 0.70 -26.64
CA GLU A 210 -9.00 0.29 -26.98
C GLU A 210 -9.88 0.10 -25.74
N ARG A 211 -9.32 -0.49 -24.67
CA ARG A 211 -10.02 -0.64 -23.38
C ARG A 211 -10.37 0.71 -22.77
N LEU A 212 -9.47 1.70 -22.80
CA LEU A 212 -9.74 3.05 -22.29
C LEU A 212 -10.87 3.74 -23.06
N LEU A 213 -10.85 3.65 -24.39
CA LEU A 213 -11.92 4.19 -25.24
C LEU A 213 -13.29 3.57 -24.94
N ASN A 214 -13.32 2.27 -24.64
CA ASN A 214 -14.56 1.54 -24.33
C ASN A 214 -15.06 1.77 -22.90
N LEU A 215 -14.17 2.03 -21.93
CA LEU A 215 -14.54 2.37 -20.55
C LEU A 215 -15.26 3.72 -20.47
N GLU A 216 -14.85 4.72 -21.25
CA GLU A 216 -15.47 6.05 -21.22
C GLU A 216 -16.74 6.16 -22.07
N LYS A 217 -16.90 5.33 -23.12
CA LYS A 217 -18.20 5.20 -23.84
C LYS A 217 -19.33 4.72 -22.94
N LYS A 218 -19.04 3.90 -21.92
CA LYS A 218 -20.04 3.50 -20.91
C LYS A 218 -20.47 4.67 -20.01
N GLY A 219 -19.58 5.62 -19.74
CA GLY A 219 -19.93 6.84 -18.99
C GLY A 219 -20.82 7.81 -19.77
N GLN A 220 -20.66 7.90 -21.09
CA GLN A 220 -21.45 8.83 -21.94
C GLN A 220 -22.84 8.30 -22.37
N CYS A 221 -23.11 6.99 -22.21
CA CYS A 221 -24.43 6.41 -22.46
C CYS A 221 -25.41 6.60 -21.29
N GLU A 222 -24.91 6.74 -20.05
CA GLU A 222 -25.76 6.93 -18.86
C GLU A 222 -26.27 8.38 -18.70
N ASP A 223 -25.68 9.36 -19.40
CA ASP A 223 -26.09 10.78 -19.33
C ASP A 223 -27.12 11.21 -20.39
N LYS A 224 -27.66 10.28 -21.20
CA LYS A 224 -28.65 10.59 -22.26
C LYS A 224 -30.05 10.03 -22.03
N GLU A 225 -30.33 9.42 -20.87
CA GLU A 225 -31.68 9.07 -20.44
C GLU A 225 -32.07 9.90 -19.21
N GLY A 226 -32.44 11.16 -19.46
CA GLY A 226 -33.05 12.08 -18.50
C GLY A 226 -34.07 12.98 -19.19
#